data_AF-A0A2W0EVZ6-F1
#
_entry.id   AF-A0A2W0EVZ6-F1
#
_cell.length_a   1.000
_cell.length_b   1.000
_cell.length_c   1.000
_cell.angle_alpha   90.00
_cell.angle_beta   90.00
_cell.angle_gamma   90.00
#
_symmetry.space_group_name_H-M   'P 1'
#
loop_
_entity.id
_entity.type
_entity.pdbx_description
1 polymer ?
#
loop_
_entity_poly.entity_id
_entity_poly.type
_entity_poly.pdbx_seq_one_letter_code
_entity_poly.pdbx_strand_id
1 'polypeptide(L)'
;MRRLSLSSRLALLFAACTAVVSLFAGVLFSRASEAHFVELDQQLLDGKLIGLRRALHDYQSSDSETKLAEELSRQADLSLRITGSDGQRRYDSSTNIPQALPSQPGLSTVSHEGTDYRVLNAPLFVDKPESPQLTLLLDITHHQHFLQRMQHLIWLTVGLSALATAL
;
A
#
# COMPACT_ATOMS: atom_id res chain seq x y z
N MET A 1 -35.86 39.65 -10.08
CA MET A 1 -34.63 38.88 -10.38
C MET A 1 -33.49 39.87 -10.60
N ARG A 2 -32.54 39.95 -9.67
CA ARG A 2 -31.42 40.92 -9.74
C ARG A 2 -30.46 40.46 -10.84
N ARG A 3 -30.29 41.24 -11.91
CA ARG A 3 -29.35 40.92 -12.99
C ARG A 3 -27.92 41.19 -12.51
N LEU A 4 -27.06 40.18 -12.53
CA LEU A 4 -25.64 40.32 -12.20
C LEU A 4 -24.95 41.23 -13.25
N SER A 5 -24.06 42.11 -12.81
CA SER A 5 -23.25 42.93 -13.73
C SER A 5 -22.31 42.06 -14.56
N LEU A 6 -21.87 42.56 -15.72
CA LEU A 6 -20.90 41.88 -16.58
C LEU A 6 -19.60 41.55 -15.82
N SER A 7 -19.13 42.47 -14.97
CA SER A 7 -17.95 42.29 -14.12
C SER A 7 -18.13 41.16 -13.11
N SER A 8 -19.29 41.06 -12.46
CA SER A 8 -19.60 39.99 -11.52
C SER A 8 -19.63 38.62 -12.19
N ARG A 9 -20.18 38.53 -13.41
CA ARG A 9 -20.17 37.27 -14.18
C ARG A 9 -18.75 36.84 -14.54
N LEU A 10 -17.90 37.77 -14.96
CA LEU A 10 -16.52 37.48 -15.33
C LEU A 10 -15.70 37.02 -14.10
N ALA A 11 -15.88 37.69 -12.95
CA ALA A 11 -15.23 37.33 -11.69
C ALA A 11 -15.67 35.92 -11.22
N LEU A 12 -16.96 35.61 -11.30
CA LEU A 12 -17.47 34.26 -10.96
C LEU A 12 -16.92 33.18 -11.89
N LEU A 13 -16.80 33.46 -13.20
CA LEU A 13 -16.20 32.50 -14.15
C LEU A 13 -14.71 32.28 -13.85
N PHE A 14 -13.98 33.34 -13.51
CA PHE A 14 -12.58 33.23 -13.12
C PHE A 14 -12.42 32.41 -11.83
N ALA A 15 -13.19 32.74 -10.78
CA ALA A 15 -13.17 32.00 -9.52
C ALA A 15 -13.55 30.53 -9.71
N ALA A 16 -14.59 30.24 -10.50
CA ALA A 16 -15.00 28.88 -10.83
C ALA A 16 -13.91 28.13 -11.59
N CYS A 17 -13.27 28.77 -12.58
CA CYS A 17 -12.17 28.18 -13.33
C CYS A 17 -10.99 27.83 -12.42
N THR A 18 -10.55 28.76 -11.58
CA THR A 18 -9.46 28.53 -10.62
C THR A 18 -9.81 27.43 -9.63
N ALA A 19 -11.04 27.42 -9.08
CA ALA A 19 -11.49 26.36 -8.19
C ALA A 19 -11.44 24.98 -8.86
N VAL A 20 -11.88 24.86 -10.12
CA VAL A 20 -11.82 23.61 -10.89
C VAL A 20 -10.36 23.15 -11.09
N VAL A 21 -9.46 24.06 -11.46
CA VAL A 21 -8.04 23.74 -11.64
C VAL A 21 -7.42 23.30 -10.32
N SER A 22 -7.70 24.00 -9.22
CA SER A 22 -7.19 23.64 -7.89
C SER A 22 -7.73 22.29 -7.41
N LEU A 23 -9.02 22.00 -7.64
CA LEU A 23 -9.61 20.69 -7.34
C LEU A 23 -8.95 19.57 -8.15
N PHE A 24 -8.73 19.80 -9.45
CA PHE A 24 -8.05 18.84 -10.32
C PHE A 24 -6.62 18.57 -9.83
N ALA A 25 -5.87 19.60 -9.46
CA ALA A 25 -4.55 19.46 -8.87
C ALA A 25 -4.59 18.65 -7.56
N GLY A 26 -5.54 18.97 -6.66
CA GLY A 26 -5.71 18.24 -5.40
C GLY A 26 -5.98 16.74 -5.61
N VAL A 27 -6.88 16.40 -6.53
CA VAL A 27 -7.18 15.00 -6.90
C VAL A 27 -5.94 14.32 -7.49
N LEU A 28 -5.25 14.98 -8.43
CA LEU A 28 -4.07 14.43 -9.09
C LEU A 28 -2.96 14.12 -8.09
N PHE A 29 -2.61 15.07 -7.22
CA PHE A 29 -1.59 14.86 -6.20
C PHE A 29 -1.99 13.78 -5.21
N SER A 30 -3.24 13.78 -4.74
CA SER A 30 -3.74 12.75 -3.82
C SER A 30 -3.59 11.34 -4.37
N ARG A 31 -3.92 11.14 -5.67
CA ARG A 31 -3.83 9.85 -6.36
C ARG A 31 -2.41 9.48 -6.72
N ALA A 32 -1.61 10.44 -7.18
CA ALA A 32 -0.22 10.20 -7.52
C ALA A 32 0.60 9.78 -6.29
N SER A 33 0.39 10.43 -5.15
CA SER A 33 1.03 10.04 -3.88
C SER A 33 0.58 8.64 -3.44
N GLU A 34 -0.71 8.33 -3.49
CA GLU A 34 -1.24 6.99 -3.18
C GLU A 34 -0.59 5.89 -4.04
N ALA A 35 -0.57 6.08 -5.36
CA ALA A 35 0.05 5.14 -6.28
C ALA A 35 1.56 4.98 -6.00
N HIS A 36 2.26 6.08 -5.73
CA HIS A 36 3.69 6.04 -5.42
C HIS A 36 3.99 5.27 -4.12
N PHE A 37 3.16 5.42 -3.07
CA PHE A 37 3.31 4.62 -1.85
C PHE A 37 3.07 3.14 -2.09
N VAL A 38 2.06 2.78 -2.89
CA VAL A 38 1.81 1.38 -3.28
C VAL A 38 3.02 0.81 -4.03
N GLU A 39 3.61 1.58 -4.95
CA GLU A 39 4.80 1.19 -5.70
C GLU A 39 6.03 1.00 -4.79
N LEU A 40 6.26 1.90 -3.83
CA LEU A 40 7.33 1.77 -2.85
C LEU A 40 7.16 0.53 -1.96
N ASP A 41 5.93 0.28 -1.48
CA ASP A 41 5.61 -0.92 -0.70
C ASP A 41 5.91 -2.18 -1.52
N GLN A 42 5.51 -2.19 -2.81
CA GLN A 42 5.75 -3.31 -3.71
C GLN A 42 7.26 -3.54 -3.94
N GLN A 43 8.03 -2.49 -4.24
CA GLN A 43 9.47 -2.60 -4.46
C GLN A 43 10.19 -3.13 -3.22
N LEU A 44 9.77 -2.69 -2.03
CA LEU A 44 10.28 -3.19 -0.76
C LEU A 44 9.97 -4.69 -0.62
N LEU A 45 8.73 -5.10 -0.84
CA LEU A 45 8.30 -6.49 -0.75
C LEU A 45 9.01 -7.38 -1.77
N ASP A 46 9.17 -6.94 -3.02
CA ASP A 46 9.89 -7.66 -4.07
C ASP A 46 11.38 -7.84 -3.71
N GLY A 47 12.02 -6.80 -3.16
CA GLY A 47 13.39 -6.90 -2.67
C GLY A 47 13.55 -7.93 -1.54
N LYS A 48 12.60 -7.96 -0.60
CA LYS A 48 12.55 -8.94 0.49
C LYS A 48 12.30 -10.34 -0.04
N LEU A 49 11.35 -10.51 -0.97
CA LEU A 49 11.02 -11.78 -1.60
C LEU A 49 12.24 -12.43 -2.27
N ILE A 50 13.06 -11.64 -2.98
CA ILE A 50 14.30 -12.14 -3.60
C ILE A 50 15.27 -12.64 -2.52
N GLY A 51 15.43 -11.90 -1.42
CA GLY A 51 16.26 -12.32 -0.28
C GLY A 51 15.78 -13.63 0.34
N LEU A 52 14.46 -13.75 0.57
CA LEU A 52 13.84 -14.96 1.10
C LEU A 52 14.02 -16.15 0.18
N ARG A 53 13.80 -15.96 -1.13
CA ARG A 53 13.98 -17.03 -2.12
C ARG A 53 15.42 -17.55 -2.13
N ARG A 54 16.42 -16.66 -2.05
CA ARG A 54 17.84 -17.08 -1.97
C ARG A 54 18.12 -17.84 -0.67
N ALA A 55 17.66 -17.31 0.45
CA ALA A 55 17.89 -17.92 1.75
C ALA A 55 17.15 -19.25 1.94
N LEU A 56 16.03 -19.49 1.24
CA LEU A 56 15.36 -20.80 1.19
C LEU A 56 15.98 -21.75 0.18
N HIS A 57 16.58 -21.24 -0.91
CA HIS A 57 17.20 -22.06 -1.95
C HIS A 57 18.55 -22.64 -1.50
N ASP A 58 19.36 -21.85 -0.81
CA ASP A 58 20.73 -22.22 -0.36
C ASP A 58 20.71 -23.27 0.77
N TYR A 59 19.53 -23.59 1.26
CA TYR A 59 19.30 -24.01 2.63
C TYR A 59 18.07 -24.95 2.59
N GLN A 60 18.18 -26.01 1.79
CA GLN A 60 17.18 -27.09 1.64
C GLN A 60 17.00 -27.96 2.91
N SER A 61 17.42 -27.46 4.07
CA SER A 61 17.43 -28.15 5.36
C SER A 61 16.33 -27.60 6.26
N SER A 62 15.69 -28.44 7.08
CA SER A 62 14.64 -28.03 8.04
C SER A 62 15.07 -26.92 9.02
N ASP A 63 16.38 -26.72 9.22
CA ASP A 63 16.97 -25.69 10.09
C ASP A 63 16.98 -24.27 9.46
N SER A 64 16.65 -24.17 8.18
CA SER A 64 16.72 -22.93 7.42
C SER A 64 15.47 -22.08 7.54
N GLU A 65 14.30 -22.73 7.62
CA GLU A 65 13.04 -22.06 7.88
C GLU A 65 13.05 -21.37 9.26
N THR A 66 13.65 -22.01 10.27
CA THR A 66 13.82 -21.46 11.62
C THR A 66 14.81 -20.30 11.70
N LYS A 67 15.89 -20.31 10.92
CA LYS A 67 16.81 -19.14 10.86
C LYS A 67 16.20 -17.97 10.10
N LEU A 68 15.48 -18.25 9.01
CA LEU A 68 14.71 -17.24 8.29
C LEU A 68 13.62 -16.62 9.17
N ALA A 69 12.92 -17.47 9.93
CA ALA A 69 11.92 -17.09 10.92
C ALA A 69 12.49 -16.09 11.90
N GLU A 70 13.67 -16.40 12.44
CA GLU A 70 14.34 -15.57 13.42
C GLU A 70 14.77 -14.22 12.82
N GLU A 71 15.34 -14.22 11.61
CA GLU A 71 15.73 -12.99 10.92
C GLU A 71 14.53 -12.10 10.57
N LEU A 72 13.41 -12.72 10.14
CA LEU A 72 12.15 -12.02 9.90
C LEU A 72 11.53 -11.52 11.21
N SER A 73 11.61 -12.28 12.30
CA SER A 73 11.11 -11.87 13.61
C SER A 73 11.85 -10.66 14.17
N ARG A 74 13.11 -10.43 13.76
CA ARG A 74 13.84 -9.20 14.08
C ARG A 74 13.33 -7.99 13.30
N GLN A 75 12.67 -8.20 12.16
CA GLN A 75 12.02 -7.14 11.38
C GLN A 75 10.56 -7.02 11.82
N ALA A 76 10.30 -6.12 12.77
CA ALA A 76 8.97 -5.93 13.35
C ALA A 76 7.86 -5.64 12.32
N ASP A 77 8.21 -5.05 11.17
CA ASP A 77 7.24 -4.60 10.18
C ASP A 77 6.88 -5.68 9.13
N LEU A 78 7.57 -6.84 9.11
CA LEU A 78 7.40 -7.86 8.07
C LEU A 78 7.04 -9.22 8.66
N SER A 79 5.94 -9.79 8.18
CA SER A 79 5.52 -11.17 8.48
C SER A 79 5.50 -12.02 7.21
N LEU A 80 5.79 -13.32 7.37
CA LEU A 80 5.81 -14.31 6.30
C LEU A 80 4.90 -15.47 6.65
N ARG A 81 4.04 -15.85 5.70
CA ARG A 81 3.32 -17.12 5.68
C ARG A 81 3.79 -17.96 4.49
N ILE A 82 4.05 -19.24 4.74
CA ILE A 82 4.34 -20.22 3.69
C ILE A 82 3.15 -21.17 3.61
N THR A 83 2.54 -21.24 2.43
CA THR A 83 1.43 -22.14 2.14
C THR A 83 1.93 -23.23 1.20
N GLY A 84 1.68 -24.50 1.54
CA GLY A 84 2.01 -25.63 0.69
C GLY A 84 1.25 -25.62 -0.63
N SER A 85 1.69 -26.47 -1.56
CA SER A 85 1.01 -26.68 -2.85
C SER A 85 -0.40 -27.27 -2.70
N ASP A 86 -0.69 -27.87 -1.54
CA ASP A 86 -1.99 -28.39 -1.10
C ASP A 86 -2.90 -27.31 -0.51
N GLY A 87 -2.45 -26.05 -0.46
CA GLY A 87 -3.17 -24.95 0.17
C GLY A 87 -3.11 -24.97 1.70
N GLN A 88 -2.40 -25.93 2.30
CA GLN A 88 -2.25 -26.01 3.75
C GLN A 88 -1.17 -25.06 4.24
N ARG A 89 -1.44 -24.39 5.36
CA ARG A 89 -0.46 -23.51 6.00
C ARG A 89 0.67 -24.37 6.57
N ARG A 90 1.89 -24.15 6.09
CA ARG A 90 3.09 -24.87 6.57
C ARG A 90 3.85 -24.07 7.63
N TYR A 91 3.85 -22.76 7.52
CA TYR A 91 4.63 -21.89 8.39
C TYR A 91 4.04 -20.48 8.49
N ASP A 92 4.10 -19.88 9.68
CA ASP A 92 3.78 -18.48 9.97
C ASP A 92 4.90 -17.88 10.84
N SER A 93 5.40 -16.70 10.48
CA SER A 93 6.44 -16.02 11.26
C SER A 93 5.91 -15.30 12.50
N SER A 94 4.62 -15.01 12.56
CA SER A 94 3.99 -14.38 13.71
C SER A 94 2.60 -14.95 13.96
N THR A 95 2.16 -14.92 15.21
CA THR A 95 0.83 -15.38 15.60
C THR A 95 -0.26 -14.36 15.28
N ASN A 96 0.13 -13.13 14.96
CA ASN A 96 -0.78 -12.01 14.69
C ASN A 96 -1.15 -11.88 13.19
N ILE A 97 -0.82 -12.89 12.37
CA ILE A 97 -1.15 -12.90 10.95
C ILE A 97 -2.64 -13.26 10.77
N PRO A 98 -3.41 -12.51 9.95
CA PRO A 98 -4.81 -12.83 9.67
C PRO A 98 -4.96 -14.29 9.20
N GLN A 99 -5.98 -14.99 9.69
CA GLN A 99 -6.19 -16.40 9.30
C GLN A 99 -6.57 -16.55 7.82
N ALA A 100 -7.41 -15.64 7.32
CA ALA A 100 -7.80 -15.57 5.92
C ALA A 100 -6.94 -14.51 5.23
N LEU A 101 -6.06 -14.95 4.34
CA LEU A 101 -5.33 -14.07 3.44
C LEU A 101 -5.81 -14.30 2.02
N PRO A 102 -5.83 -13.26 1.17
CA PRO A 102 -6.10 -13.44 -0.24
C PRO A 102 -5.12 -14.45 -0.82
N SER A 103 -5.61 -15.39 -1.63
CA SER A 103 -4.79 -16.41 -2.28
C SER A 103 -4.39 -16.03 -3.70
N GLN A 104 -4.91 -14.90 -4.20
CA GLN A 104 -4.60 -14.42 -5.55
C GLN A 104 -3.14 -13.92 -5.60
N PRO A 105 -2.39 -14.26 -6.66
CA PRO A 105 -1.03 -13.76 -6.83
C PRO A 105 -1.02 -12.24 -7.02
N GLY A 106 0.04 -11.59 -6.54
CA GLY A 106 0.21 -10.15 -6.64
C GLY A 106 -0.04 -9.41 -5.33
N LEU A 107 -0.23 -8.09 -5.47
CA LEU A 107 -0.30 -7.16 -4.35
C LEU A 107 -1.75 -6.92 -3.92
N SER A 108 -2.00 -6.98 -2.62
CA SER A 108 -3.31 -6.72 -2.03
C SER A 108 -3.17 -6.01 -0.68
N THR A 109 -4.25 -5.43 -0.18
CA THR A 109 -4.28 -4.78 1.12
C THR A 109 -5.31 -5.47 2.00
N VAL A 110 -4.93 -5.79 3.22
CA VAL A 110 -5.79 -6.44 4.23
C VAL A 110 -5.67 -5.65 5.52
N SER A 111 -6.79 -5.37 6.18
CA SER A 111 -6.80 -4.76 7.50
C SER A 111 -7.20 -5.81 8.53
N HIS A 112 -6.47 -5.89 9.65
CA HIS A 112 -6.73 -6.84 10.71
C HIS A 112 -6.33 -6.27 12.07
N GLU A 113 -7.26 -6.34 13.04
CA GLU A 113 -7.06 -5.85 14.42
C GLU A 113 -6.49 -4.42 14.54
N GLY A 114 -6.78 -3.55 13.58
CA GLY A 114 -6.30 -2.17 13.57
C GLY A 114 -4.92 -1.97 12.92
N THR A 115 -4.33 -3.03 12.38
CA THR A 115 -3.12 -2.98 11.56
C THR A 115 -3.50 -3.14 10.09
N ASP A 116 -3.00 -2.23 9.25
CA ASP A 116 -3.13 -2.34 7.80
C ASP A 116 -1.91 -3.06 7.24
N TYR A 117 -2.15 -4.16 6.53
CA TYR A 117 -1.12 -4.98 5.91
C TYR A 117 -1.14 -4.85 4.39
N ARG A 118 0.04 -4.67 3.80
CA ARG A 118 0.27 -4.92 2.38
C ARG A 118 0.71 -6.36 2.19
N VAL A 119 -0.07 -7.11 1.42
CA VAL A 119 0.14 -8.53 1.19
C VAL A 119 0.67 -8.75 -0.23
N LEU A 120 1.83 -9.41 -0.35
CA LEU A 120 2.37 -9.88 -1.62
C LEU A 120 2.37 -11.40 -1.65
N ASN A 121 1.64 -11.98 -2.61
CA ASN A 121 1.63 -13.41 -2.86
C ASN A 121 2.46 -13.75 -4.09
N ALA A 122 3.43 -14.64 -3.92
CA ALA A 122 4.27 -15.13 -4.99
C ALA A 122 4.66 -16.60 -4.79
N PRO A 123 4.81 -17.39 -5.88
CA PRO A 123 5.32 -18.75 -5.77
C PRO A 123 6.78 -18.74 -5.30
N LEU A 124 7.15 -19.75 -4.51
CA LEU A 124 8.53 -19.97 -4.06
C LEU A 124 9.48 -20.05 -5.25
N PHE A 125 9.11 -20.81 -6.27
CA PHE A 125 9.84 -20.93 -7.53
C PHE A 125 9.07 -20.24 -8.67
N VAL A 126 9.70 -19.25 -9.31
CA VAL A 126 9.09 -18.49 -10.42
C VAL A 126 8.69 -19.41 -11.57
N ASP A 127 9.51 -20.41 -11.88
CA ASP A 127 9.28 -21.35 -12.98
C ASP A 127 8.28 -22.47 -12.65
N LYS A 128 7.78 -22.54 -11.40
CA LYS A 128 6.85 -23.59 -10.95
C LYS A 128 5.69 -22.97 -10.17
N PRO A 129 4.59 -22.60 -10.82
CA PRO A 129 3.43 -21.98 -10.15
C PRO A 129 2.75 -22.90 -9.13
N GLU A 130 2.91 -24.23 -9.24
CA GLU A 130 2.44 -25.21 -8.25
C GLU A 130 3.38 -25.39 -7.06
N SER A 131 4.47 -24.62 -6.99
CA SER A 131 5.34 -24.62 -5.81
C SER A 131 4.64 -24.00 -4.59
N PRO A 132 5.14 -24.24 -3.37
CA PRO A 132 4.63 -23.56 -2.18
C PRO A 132 4.55 -22.05 -2.40
N GLN A 133 3.47 -21.42 -1.94
CA GLN A 133 3.25 -19.98 -2.05
C GLN A 133 3.88 -19.27 -0.85
N LEU A 134 4.60 -18.18 -1.14
CA LEU A 134 5.12 -17.25 -0.15
C LEU A 134 4.17 -16.05 -0.09
N THR A 135 3.62 -15.81 1.10
CA THR A 135 2.76 -14.68 1.39
C THR A 135 3.49 -13.76 2.36
N LEU A 136 3.96 -12.62 1.85
CA LEU A 136 4.60 -11.59 2.67
C LEU A 136 3.55 -10.58 3.10
N LEU A 137 3.59 -10.15 4.36
CA LEU A 137 2.73 -9.13 4.93
C LEU A 137 3.61 -8.02 5.50
N LEU A 138 3.50 -6.83 4.95
CA LEU A 138 4.17 -5.63 5.44
C LEU A 138 3.16 -4.79 6.22
N ASP A 139 3.47 -4.41 7.45
CA ASP A 139 2.70 -3.42 8.20
C ASP A 139 2.86 -2.04 7.56
N ILE A 140 1.77 -1.53 6.98
CA ILE A 140 1.69 -0.23 6.33
C ILE A 140 0.87 0.78 7.14
N THR A 141 0.56 0.48 8.40
CA THR A 141 -0.26 1.35 9.26
C THR A 141 0.34 2.75 9.36
N HIS A 142 1.66 2.83 9.56
CA HIS A 142 2.35 4.12 9.60
C HIS A 142 2.31 4.84 8.24
N HIS A 143 2.47 4.12 7.13
CA HIS A 143 2.40 4.69 5.77
C HIS A 143 1.00 5.23 5.49
N GLN A 144 -0.05 4.51 5.87
CA GLN A 144 -1.44 4.95 5.71
C GLN A 144 -1.73 6.22 6.52
N HIS A 145 -1.33 6.28 7.78
CA HIS A 145 -1.50 7.49 8.59
C HIS A 145 -0.72 8.69 8.04
N PHE A 146 0.48 8.47 7.50
CA PHE A 146 1.22 9.53 6.84
C PHE A 146 0.52 10.03 5.58
N LEU A 147 0.07 9.11 4.73
CA LEU A 147 -0.62 9.39 3.48
C LEU A 147 -1.93 10.15 3.71
N GLN A 148 -2.74 9.71 4.67
CA GLN A 148 -3.96 10.39 5.09
C GLN A 148 -3.66 11.83 5.56
N ARG A 149 -2.64 12.03 6.40
CA ARG A 149 -2.24 13.38 6.87
C ARG A 149 -1.83 14.27 5.70
N MET A 150 -1.03 13.75 4.77
CA MET A 150 -0.63 14.50 3.58
C MET A 150 -1.83 14.89 2.71
N GLN A 151 -2.75 13.96 2.46
CA GLN A 151 -3.96 14.22 1.69
C GLN A 151 -4.84 15.28 2.36
N HIS A 152 -5.01 15.24 3.68
CA HIS A 152 -5.73 16.28 4.41
C HIS A 152 -5.09 17.68 4.22
N LEU A 153 -3.76 17.78 4.24
CA LEU A 153 -3.07 19.05 3.99
C LEU A 153 -3.22 19.53 2.54
N ILE A 154 -3.21 18.62 1.56
CA ILE A 154 -3.51 18.94 0.15
C ILE A 154 -4.92 19.52 0.04
N TRP A 155 -5.92 18.85 0.62
CA TRP A 155 -7.30 19.30 0.56
C TRP A 155 -7.53 20.61 1.30
N LEU A 156 -6.87 20.82 2.44
CA LEU A 156 -6.95 22.08 3.19
C LEU A 156 -6.37 23.24 2.38
N THR A 157 -5.19 23.05 1.79
CA THR A 157 -4.53 24.11 1.00
C THR A 157 -5.25 24.40 -0.31
N VAL A 158 -5.75 23.37 -1.01
CA VAL A 158 -6.61 23.51 -2.20
C VAL A 158 -7.91 24.22 -1.85
N GLY A 159 -8.58 23.83 -0.76
CA GLY A 159 -9.81 24.45 -0.30
C GLY A 159 -9.62 25.92 0.09
N LEU A 160 -8.55 26.22 0.83
CA LEU A 160 -8.24 27.60 1.23
C LEU A 160 -7.90 28.47 0.01
N SER A 161 -7.17 27.94 -0.98
CA SER A 161 -6.84 28.66 -2.22
C SER A 161 -8.09 28.94 -3.07
N ALA A 162 -8.99 27.96 -3.18
CA ALA A 162 -10.26 28.14 -3.87
C ALA A 162 -11.15 29.18 -3.19
N LEU A 163 -11.24 29.16 -1.85
CA LEU A 163 -12.02 30.12 -1.07
C LEU A 163 -11.43 31.53 -1.16
N ALA A 164 -10.10 31.67 -1.10
CA ALA A 164 -9.42 32.95 -1.28
C ALA A 164 -9.62 33.54 -2.68
N THR A 165 -9.78 32.71 -3.71
CA THR A 165 -10.06 33.19 -5.08
C THR A 165 -11.52 33.59 -5.28
N ALA A 166 -12.43 33.08 -4.44
CA ALA A 166 -13.86 33.36 -4.51
C ALA A 166 -14.28 34.61 -3.70
N LEU A 167 -13.42 35.11 -2.81
CA LEU A 167 -13.63 36.27 -1.94
C LEU A 167 -13.20 37.58 -2.64
#